data_AF-A0A226D6J3-F1
#
_entry.id   AF-A0A226D6J3-F1
#
_cell.length_a   1.000
_cell.length_b   1.000
_cell.length_c   1.000
_cell.angle_alpha   90.00
_cell.angle_beta   90.00
_cell.angle_gamma   90.00
#
_symmetry.space_group_name_H-M   'P 1'
#
loop_
_entity.id
_entity.type
_entity.pdbx_description
1 polymer ?
#
loop_
_entity_poly.entity_id
_entity_poly.type
_entity_poly.pdbx_seq_one_letter_code
_entity_poly.pdbx_strand_id
1 'polypeptide(L)'
;MATLSDILLPIVRRYISNSQKFACLPFAWDKLHNKVVRVEKKTQILVKCGILLHLFYVIWQILFLSNVPISMIQKLEGVVILFVFIAMLAFRLDWWADFGPMILINTIIADGGKGHETAKFLQPSQGTQPPINKLVLTCIRLFCLLSELVTYTFPILIAVTGLIFPCKPPLLSSLVYTAISQNCRPWRYDVICFDLKKIAIALVEFFISKQGTVTGMHYAVHSLVNGIIYLTIKINLLKTRGADAVRAFREVQVLENFLNTNIRRRLFPISMSVIPIVQIFVGFAILKMAHEDSINFLKLGMFGLVYLEVLLFNLIAVSAAAKVFNSSASWLRGVKGNRAVGIEERDVARDKVKRRAGKSCRPLRLQFGNNFVDRLTPLVIQEFCAVQTMSLILLSK
;
A
#
# COMPACT_ATOMS: atom_id res chain seq x y z
N MET A 1 -16.38 -18.51 12.02
CA MET A 1 -15.99 -17.86 10.75
C MET A 1 -14.74 -17.05 11.00
N ALA A 2 -13.72 -17.10 10.13
CA ALA A 2 -12.52 -16.31 10.30
C ALA A 2 -12.85 -14.81 10.22
N THR A 3 -12.40 -14.04 11.21
CA THR A 3 -12.50 -12.59 11.22
C THR A 3 -11.37 -11.98 10.38
N LEU A 4 -11.51 -10.72 9.98
CA LEU A 4 -10.42 -10.00 9.31
C LEU A 4 -9.14 -10.00 10.16
N SER A 5 -9.29 -9.86 11.48
CA SER A 5 -8.16 -9.87 12.41
C SER A 5 -7.44 -11.21 12.40
N ASP A 6 -8.15 -12.33 12.31
CA ASP A 6 -7.53 -13.67 12.28
C ASP A 6 -6.61 -13.84 11.06
N ILE A 7 -6.93 -13.17 9.95
CA ILE A 7 -6.13 -13.18 8.73
C ILE A 7 -4.99 -12.15 8.80
N LEU A 8 -5.28 -10.93 9.25
CA LEU A 8 -4.31 -9.83 9.24
C LEU A 8 -3.29 -9.93 10.36
N LEU A 9 -3.68 -10.37 11.56
CA LEU A 9 -2.81 -10.34 12.75
C LEU A 9 -1.53 -11.15 12.56
N PRO A 10 -1.54 -12.41 12.07
CA PRO A 10 -0.31 -13.17 11.86
C PRO A 10 0.61 -12.49 10.84
N ILE A 11 0.04 -11.92 9.78
CA ILE A 11 0.78 -11.24 8.71
C ILE A 11 1.42 -9.96 9.25
N VAL A 12 0.64 -9.09 9.89
CA VAL A 12 1.12 -7.82 10.47
C VAL A 12 2.19 -8.08 11.52
N ARG A 13 2.01 -9.09 12.39
CA ARG A 13 3.00 -9.47 13.40
C ARG A 13 4.32 -9.92 12.78
N ARG A 14 4.27 -10.83 11.80
CA ARG A 14 5.46 -11.31 11.08
C ARG A 14 6.16 -10.15 10.38
N TYR A 15 5.39 -9.29 9.73
CA TYR A 15 5.87 -8.14 9.01
C TYR A 15 6.58 -7.12 9.91
N ILE A 16 5.94 -6.68 11.00
CA ILE A 16 6.53 -5.71 11.93
C ILE A 16 7.77 -6.30 12.60
N SER A 17 7.73 -7.57 13.03
CA SER A 17 8.90 -8.26 13.57
C SER A 17 10.07 -8.27 12.58
N ASN A 18 9.81 -8.52 11.30
CA ASN A 18 10.84 -8.44 10.27
C ASN A 18 11.37 -7.01 10.07
N SER A 19 10.49 -6.00 10.11
CA SER A 19 10.89 -4.60 9.95
C SER A 19 11.85 -4.09 11.04
N GLN A 20 11.73 -4.64 12.26
CA GLN A 20 12.59 -4.29 13.38
C GLN A 20 14.04 -4.73 13.16
N LYS A 21 14.25 -5.89 12.49
CA LYS A 21 15.59 -6.43 12.22
C LYS A 21 16.45 -5.50 11.37
N PHE A 22 15.82 -4.70 10.51
CA PHE A 22 16.48 -3.79 9.57
C PHE A 22 16.35 -2.31 9.96
N ALA A 23 15.79 -2.02 11.14
CA ALA A 23 15.47 -0.67 11.60
C ALA A 23 14.70 0.16 10.54
N CYS A 24 13.73 -0.45 9.87
CA CYS A 24 12.98 0.21 8.79
C CYS A 24 11.88 1.13 9.32
N LEU A 25 11.22 0.72 10.41
CA LEU A 25 10.02 1.39 10.93
C LEU A 25 10.26 1.99 12.32
N PRO A 26 9.57 3.09 12.65
CA PRO A 26 9.54 3.64 14.01
C PRO A 26 8.63 2.85 14.96
N PHE A 27 8.21 1.64 14.57
CA PHE A 27 7.24 0.81 15.27
C PHE A 27 7.79 -0.58 15.60
N ALA A 28 7.35 -1.11 16.73
CA ALA A 28 7.72 -2.39 17.30
C ALA A 28 6.50 -3.22 17.62
N TRP A 29 6.63 -4.54 17.53
CA TRP A 29 5.60 -5.44 18.05
C TRP A 29 5.84 -5.71 19.54
N ASP A 30 4.88 -5.31 20.38
CA ASP A 30 4.87 -5.63 21.81
C ASP A 30 4.20 -7.00 22.01
N LYS A 31 5.02 -8.00 22.32
CA LYS A 31 4.57 -9.39 22.55
C LYS A 31 3.70 -9.52 23.80
N LEU A 32 3.91 -8.69 24.82
CA LEU A 32 3.20 -8.78 26.10
C LEU A 32 1.76 -8.30 25.95
N HIS A 33 1.58 -7.16 25.27
CA HIS A 33 0.27 -6.54 25.10
C HIS A 33 -0.40 -6.85 23.75
N ASN A 34 0.25 -7.67 22.91
CA ASN A 34 -0.23 -8.03 21.57
C ASN A 34 -0.60 -6.80 20.71
N LYS A 35 0.20 -5.74 20.79
CA LYS A 35 -0.05 -4.44 20.14
C LYS A 35 1.21 -3.88 19.50
N VAL A 36 1.03 -2.96 18.57
CA VAL A 36 2.11 -2.17 17.98
C VAL A 36 2.43 -0.99 18.90
N VAL A 37 3.71 -0.83 19.24
CA VAL A 37 4.22 0.27 20.07
C VAL A 37 5.31 1.03 19.35
N ARG A 38 5.67 2.20 19.87
CA ARG A 38 6.79 3.00 19.34
C ARG A 38 8.12 2.33 19.72
N VAL A 39 9.09 2.31 18.80
CA VAL A 39 10.47 1.88 19.11
C VAL A 39 11.19 2.91 19.98
N GLU A 40 12.31 2.50 20.59
CA GLU A 40 13.19 3.39 21.34
C GLU A 40 13.78 4.53 20.50
N LYS A 41 14.18 5.63 21.15
CA LYS A 41 14.76 6.81 20.49
C LYS A 41 15.96 6.47 19.60
N LYS A 42 16.83 5.54 20.02
CA LYS A 42 18.01 5.10 19.26
C LYS A 42 17.63 4.52 17.90
N THR A 43 16.66 3.60 17.87
CA THR A 43 16.15 3.00 16.63
C THR A 43 15.48 4.04 15.74
N GLN A 44 14.78 5.03 16.30
CA GLN A 44 14.20 6.11 15.50
C GLN A 44 15.25 6.97 14.79
N ILE A 45 16.41 7.20 15.44
CA ILE A 45 17.53 7.90 14.81
C ILE A 45 18.04 7.08 13.62
N LEU A 46 18.21 5.76 13.77
CA LEU A 46 18.61 4.87 12.67
C LEU A 46 17.61 4.90 11.50
N VAL A 47 16.31 4.86 11.81
CA VAL A 47 15.25 4.99 10.79
C VAL A 47 15.43 6.28 10.01
N LYS A 48 15.60 7.43 10.70
CA LYS A 48 15.78 8.76 10.09
C LYS A 48 17.06 8.85 9.25
N CYS A 49 18.17 8.32 9.73
CA CYS A 49 19.41 8.22 8.95
C CYS A 49 19.18 7.41 7.66
N GLY A 50 18.42 6.32 7.74
CA GLY A 50 18.04 5.54 6.56
C GLY A 50 17.14 6.31 5.57
N ILE A 51 16.27 7.22 6.05
CA ILE A 51 15.49 8.11 5.18
C ILE A 51 16.42 9.07 4.43
N LEU A 52 17.36 9.71 5.14
CA LEU A 52 18.34 10.62 4.53
C LEU A 52 19.24 9.91 3.52
N LEU A 53 19.72 8.71 3.85
CA LEU A 53 20.51 7.89 2.94
C LEU A 53 19.72 7.55 1.67
N HIS A 54 18.45 7.18 1.81
CA HIS A 54 17.58 6.88 0.68
C HIS A 54 17.30 8.12 -0.19
N LEU A 55 17.10 9.28 0.44
CA LEU A 55 16.94 10.56 -0.26
C LEU A 55 18.19 10.92 -1.07
N PHE A 56 19.38 10.83 -0.46
CA PHE A 56 20.64 11.05 -1.15
C PHE A 56 20.80 10.10 -2.34
N TYR A 57 20.48 8.82 -2.13
CA TYR A 57 20.53 7.81 -3.19
C TYR A 57 19.62 8.18 -4.38
N VAL A 58 18.37 8.58 -4.13
CA VAL A 58 17.44 8.99 -5.21
C VAL A 58 17.93 10.23 -5.95
N ILE A 59 18.39 11.27 -5.24
CA ILE A 59 18.95 12.48 -5.86
C ILE A 59 20.12 12.09 -6.77
N TRP A 60 20.99 11.23 -6.26
CA TRP A 60 22.16 10.77 -6.98
C TRP A 60 21.78 9.96 -8.23
N GLN A 61 20.76 9.09 -8.16
CA GLN A 61 20.23 8.36 -9.32
C GLN A 61 19.71 9.31 -10.41
N ILE A 62 19.00 10.38 -10.02
CA ILE A 62 18.51 11.40 -10.96
C ILE A 62 19.69 12.07 -11.67
N LEU A 63 20.67 12.55 -10.91
CA LEU A 63 21.85 13.21 -11.46
C LEU A 63 22.60 12.29 -12.44
N PHE A 64 22.74 11.01 -12.13
CA PHE A 64 23.41 10.08 -13.02
C PHE A 64 22.65 9.80 -14.31
N LEU A 65 21.35 9.49 -14.20
CA LEU A 65 20.50 9.23 -15.37
C LEU A 65 20.38 10.44 -16.31
N SER A 66 20.54 11.66 -15.77
CA SER A 66 20.55 12.89 -16.56
C SER A 66 21.88 13.14 -17.29
N ASN A 67 23.02 12.77 -16.70
CA ASN A 67 24.33 13.16 -17.20
C ASN A 67 25.04 12.08 -18.04
N VAL A 68 24.70 10.80 -17.86
CA VAL A 68 25.42 9.72 -18.57
C VAL A 68 24.75 9.41 -19.92
N PRO A 69 25.53 9.34 -21.01
CA PRO A 69 25.02 8.90 -22.32
C PRO A 69 24.80 7.38 -22.28
N ILE A 70 23.53 6.96 -22.24
CA ILE A 70 23.12 5.56 -22.15
C ILE A 70 22.11 5.28 -23.26
N SER A 71 22.07 4.04 -23.78
CA SER A 71 21.03 3.63 -24.72
C SER A 71 19.63 3.85 -24.14
N MET A 72 18.65 4.12 -25.02
CA MET A 72 17.29 4.45 -24.62
C MET A 72 16.64 3.35 -23.75
N ILE A 73 16.88 2.07 -24.07
CA ILE A 73 16.35 0.92 -23.33
C ILE A 73 16.92 0.88 -21.91
N GLN A 74 18.24 1.00 -21.77
CA GLN A 74 18.88 1.01 -20.45
C GLN A 74 18.48 2.24 -19.63
N LYS A 75 18.29 3.39 -20.29
CA LYS A 75 17.75 4.60 -19.65
C LYS A 75 16.32 4.37 -19.15
N LEU A 76 15.49 3.69 -19.93
CA LEU A 76 14.12 3.31 -19.53
C LEU A 76 14.12 2.38 -18.32
N GLU A 77 14.93 1.32 -18.32
CA GLU A 77 15.10 0.43 -17.16
C GLU A 77 15.52 1.23 -15.91
N GLY A 78 16.47 2.15 -16.09
CA GLY A 78 16.91 3.05 -15.05
C GLY A 78 15.79 3.94 -14.50
N VAL A 79 15.00 4.54 -15.39
CA VAL A 79 13.86 5.40 -15.02
C VAL A 79 12.79 4.62 -14.26
N VAL A 80 12.49 3.38 -14.66
CA VAL A 80 11.53 2.53 -13.93
C VAL A 80 12.01 2.26 -12.51
N ILE A 81 13.26 1.82 -12.35
CA ILE A 81 13.85 1.58 -11.03
C ILE A 81 13.81 2.87 -10.21
N LEU A 82 14.22 4.00 -10.79
CA LEU A 82 14.17 5.31 -10.12
C LEU A 82 12.75 5.64 -9.62
N PHE A 83 11.71 5.48 -10.44
CA PHE A 83 10.33 5.76 -10.01
C PHE A 83 9.87 4.85 -8.88
N VAL A 84 10.29 3.59 -8.86
CA VAL A 84 10.03 2.68 -7.75
C VAL A 84 10.71 3.17 -6.47
N PHE A 85 11.98 3.59 -6.53
CA PHE A 85 12.69 4.18 -5.38
C PHE A 85 12.05 5.51 -4.92
N ILE A 86 11.62 6.38 -5.84
CA ILE A 86 10.86 7.60 -5.54
C ILE A 86 9.55 7.26 -4.82
N ALA A 87 8.82 6.24 -5.26
CA ALA A 87 7.59 5.81 -4.62
C ALA A 87 7.84 5.33 -3.18
N MET A 88 8.84 4.47 -2.99
CA MET A 88 9.26 4.01 -1.67
C MET A 88 9.68 5.18 -0.78
N LEU A 89 10.44 6.14 -1.31
CA LEU A 89 10.87 7.33 -0.59
C LEU A 89 9.66 8.20 -0.20
N ALA A 90 8.74 8.48 -1.13
CA ALA A 90 7.56 9.31 -0.87
C ALA A 90 6.71 8.76 0.29
N PHE A 91 6.47 7.45 0.33
CA PHE A 91 5.79 6.82 1.47
C PHE A 91 6.61 6.87 2.76
N ARG A 92 7.94 6.81 2.64
CA ARG A 92 8.89 6.82 3.75
C ARG A 92 9.16 8.21 4.33
N LEU A 93 8.77 9.30 3.65
CA LEU A 93 8.92 10.69 4.12
C LEU A 93 7.96 11.00 5.28
N ASP A 94 8.18 10.32 6.41
CA ASP A 94 7.50 10.48 7.69
C ASP A 94 8.48 10.90 8.78
N TRP A 95 8.97 12.13 8.69
CA TRP A 95 9.99 12.63 9.61
C TRP A 95 9.55 12.64 11.08
N TRP A 96 8.25 12.82 11.31
CA TRP A 96 7.66 12.97 12.65
C TRP A 96 7.17 11.66 13.25
N ALA A 97 7.29 10.54 12.52
CA ALA A 97 6.79 9.22 12.92
C ALA A 97 5.32 9.27 13.35
N ASP A 98 4.43 9.53 12.38
CA ASP A 98 3.00 9.66 12.61
C ASP A 98 2.42 8.47 13.38
N PHE A 99 1.74 8.75 14.50
CA PHE A 99 1.12 7.72 15.34
C PHE A 99 -0.17 7.16 14.73
N GLY A 100 -0.75 7.86 13.76
CA GLY A 100 -1.99 7.50 13.09
C GLY A 100 -2.05 6.05 12.61
N PRO A 101 -1.13 5.64 11.71
CA PRO A 101 -0.99 4.26 11.26
C PRO A 101 -0.90 3.21 12.38
N MET A 102 -0.11 3.48 13.42
CA MET A 102 0.04 2.59 14.57
C MET A 102 -1.28 2.42 15.33
N ILE A 103 -1.97 3.52 15.64
CA ILE A 103 -3.25 3.50 16.35
C ILE A 103 -4.32 2.80 15.51
N LEU A 104 -4.33 3.01 14.19
CA LEU A 104 -5.24 2.33 13.27
C LEU A 104 -5.03 0.81 13.28
N ILE A 105 -3.79 0.36 13.15
CA ILE A 105 -3.47 -1.08 13.21
C ILE A 105 -3.88 -1.67 14.57
N ASN A 106 -3.59 -0.99 15.67
CA ASN A 106 -4.00 -1.43 17.01
C ASN A 106 -5.53 -1.50 17.16
N THR A 107 -6.26 -0.56 16.55
CA THR A 107 -7.73 -0.57 16.55
C THR A 107 -8.27 -1.79 15.83
N ILE A 108 -7.69 -2.14 14.67
CA ILE A 108 -8.06 -3.33 13.89
C ILE A 108 -7.81 -4.61 14.71
N ILE A 109 -6.66 -4.69 15.39
CA ILE A 109 -6.27 -5.86 16.22
C ILE A 109 -7.17 -5.99 17.45
N ALA A 110 -7.42 -4.89 18.17
CA ALA A 110 -8.21 -4.88 19.39
C ALA A 110 -9.68 -5.28 19.13
N ASP A 111 -10.23 -4.86 17.99
CA ASP A 111 -11.58 -5.22 17.56
C ASP A 111 -11.71 -6.72 17.22
N GLY A 112 -10.64 -7.33 16.70
CA GLY A 112 -10.56 -8.76 16.46
C GLY A 112 -10.59 -9.61 17.73
N GLY A 113 -9.82 -9.22 18.74
CA GLY A 113 -9.72 -9.96 20.01
C GLY A 113 -11.02 -9.94 20.83
N LYS A 114 -11.71 -8.79 20.85
CA LYS A 114 -12.98 -8.64 21.60
C LYS A 114 -14.14 -9.44 21.03
N GLY A 115 -14.06 -9.85 19.77
CA GLY A 115 -15.09 -10.67 19.11
C GLY A 115 -15.35 -11.98 19.84
N HIS A 116 -14.35 -12.54 20.54
CA HIS A 116 -14.50 -13.82 21.23
C HIS A 116 -15.12 -13.71 22.63
N GLU A 117 -14.86 -12.60 23.35
CA GLU A 117 -15.41 -12.37 24.70
C GLU A 117 -16.78 -11.68 24.67
N THR A 118 -16.97 -10.70 23.77
CA THR A 118 -18.24 -9.98 23.68
C THR A 118 -19.35 -10.85 23.09
N ALA A 119 -19.00 -11.86 22.28
CA ALA A 119 -19.94 -12.89 21.82
C ALA A 119 -20.51 -13.78 22.95
N LYS A 120 -19.89 -13.78 24.14
CA LYS A 120 -20.45 -14.47 25.31
C LYS A 120 -21.48 -13.63 26.06
N PHE A 121 -21.39 -12.29 26.01
CA PHE A 121 -22.28 -11.38 26.75
C PHE A 121 -23.45 -10.85 25.93
N LEU A 122 -23.32 -10.81 24.60
CA LEU A 122 -24.45 -10.59 23.71
C LEU A 122 -25.01 -11.97 23.33
N GLN A 123 -25.96 -12.47 24.13
CA GLN A 123 -26.73 -13.64 23.74
C GLN A 123 -27.25 -13.44 22.30
N PRO A 124 -27.03 -14.43 21.42
CA PRO A 124 -27.46 -14.34 20.04
C PRO A 124 -28.99 -14.39 20.01
N SER A 125 -29.62 -13.22 19.95
CA SER A 125 -30.92 -13.11 19.32
C SER A 125 -30.72 -13.44 17.84
N GLN A 126 -30.66 -14.75 17.52
CA GLN A 126 -30.74 -15.49 16.24
C GLN A 126 -30.37 -14.82 14.89
N GLY A 127 -29.59 -13.75 14.90
CA GLY A 127 -29.13 -13.05 13.71
C GLY A 127 -27.76 -13.56 13.32
N THR A 128 -27.72 -14.55 12.43
CA THR A 128 -26.49 -15.02 11.78
C THR A 128 -25.72 -13.80 11.25
N GLN A 129 -24.49 -13.58 11.73
CA GLN A 129 -23.66 -12.50 11.17
C GLN A 129 -23.61 -12.65 9.65
N PRO A 130 -23.76 -11.55 8.89
CA PRO A 130 -23.72 -11.63 7.44
C PRO A 130 -22.35 -12.19 7.06
N PRO A 131 -22.30 -13.30 6.30
CA PRO A 131 -21.02 -13.87 5.92
C PRO A 131 -20.27 -12.82 5.09
N ILE A 132 -19.12 -12.36 5.59
CA ILE A 132 -18.19 -11.61 4.76
C ILE A 132 -17.91 -12.50 3.56
N ASN A 133 -18.02 -11.93 2.35
CA ASN A 133 -17.79 -12.69 1.14
C ASN A 133 -16.38 -13.32 1.21
N LYS A 134 -16.33 -14.66 1.25
CA LYS A 134 -15.09 -15.43 1.37
C LYS A 134 -14.10 -15.05 0.28
N LEU A 135 -14.58 -14.74 -0.93
CA LEU A 135 -13.75 -14.30 -2.05
C LEU A 135 -12.98 -13.01 -1.70
N VAL A 136 -13.64 -12.04 -1.08
CA VAL A 136 -12.99 -10.76 -0.72
C VAL A 136 -11.89 -10.98 0.31
N LEU A 137 -12.14 -11.80 1.33
CA LEU A 137 -11.11 -12.16 2.32
C LEU A 137 -9.94 -12.91 1.69
N THR A 138 -10.22 -13.84 0.76
CA THR A 138 -9.19 -14.55 0.00
C THR A 138 -8.35 -13.59 -0.85
N CYS A 139 -8.97 -12.65 -1.58
CA CYS A 139 -8.25 -11.65 -2.37
C CYS A 139 -7.34 -10.78 -1.50
N ILE A 140 -7.83 -10.32 -0.34
CA ILE A 140 -7.04 -9.52 0.61
C ILE A 140 -5.84 -10.32 1.13
N ARG A 141 -6.07 -11.60 1.50
CA ARG A 141 -5.02 -12.49 1.96
C ARG A 141 -3.95 -12.70 0.89
N LEU A 142 -4.36 -13.00 -0.34
CA LEU A 142 -3.46 -13.17 -1.48
C LEU A 142 -2.65 -11.91 -1.74
N PHE A 143 -3.29 -10.74 -1.72
CA PHE A 143 -2.61 -9.46 -1.90
C PHE A 143 -1.58 -9.19 -0.79
N CYS A 144 -1.94 -9.41 0.48
CA CYS A 144 -0.98 -9.24 1.58
C CYS A 144 0.22 -10.20 1.47
N LEU A 145 -0.02 -11.45 1.04
CA LEU A 145 1.05 -12.42 0.82
C LEU A 145 1.93 -12.03 -0.37
N LEU A 146 1.35 -11.51 -1.45
CA LEU A 146 2.08 -10.97 -2.59
C LEU A 146 2.96 -9.79 -2.16
N SER A 147 2.43 -8.83 -1.42
CA SER A 147 3.23 -7.69 -0.95
C SER A 147 4.33 -8.09 0.01
N GLU A 148 4.11 -9.12 0.83
CA GLU A 148 5.18 -9.70 1.63
C GLU A 148 6.26 -10.35 0.76
N LEU A 149 5.86 -11.12 -0.26
CA LEU A 149 6.80 -11.71 -1.22
C LEU A 149 7.65 -10.62 -1.88
N VAL A 150 7.02 -9.56 -2.41
CA VAL A 150 7.72 -8.44 -3.07
C VAL A 150 8.70 -7.76 -2.12
N THR A 151 8.32 -7.60 -0.85
CA THR A 151 9.18 -7.03 0.18
C THR A 151 10.51 -7.78 0.36
N TYR A 152 10.58 -9.07 0.01
CA TYR A 152 11.82 -9.84 0.02
C TYR A 152 12.45 -9.98 -1.36
N THR A 153 11.65 -10.34 -2.37
CA THR A 153 12.18 -10.65 -3.70
C THR A 153 12.71 -9.42 -4.40
N PHE A 154 12.07 -8.24 -4.28
CA PHE A 154 12.53 -7.05 -4.99
C PHE A 154 13.93 -6.59 -4.57
N PRO A 155 14.26 -6.43 -3.26
CA PRO A 155 15.63 -6.11 -2.83
C PRO A 155 16.67 -7.16 -3.26
N ILE A 156 16.31 -8.45 -3.23
CA ILE A 156 17.20 -9.53 -3.68
C ILE A 156 17.47 -9.41 -5.17
N LEU A 157 16.43 -9.20 -5.99
CA LEU A 157 16.54 -9.04 -7.44
C LEU A 157 17.37 -7.81 -7.81
N ILE A 158 17.23 -6.70 -7.08
CA ILE A 158 18.08 -5.51 -7.25
C ILE A 158 19.54 -5.85 -6.95
N ALA A 159 19.84 -6.50 -5.83
CA ALA A 159 21.21 -6.85 -5.47
C ALA A 159 21.85 -7.85 -6.44
N VAL A 160 21.10 -8.88 -6.87
CA VAL A 160 21.52 -9.83 -7.90
C VAL A 160 21.78 -9.10 -9.23
N THR A 161 20.93 -8.14 -9.58
CA THR A 161 21.14 -7.32 -10.79
C THR A 161 22.40 -6.47 -10.69
N GLY A 162 22.70 -5.88 -9.53
CA GLY A 162 23.95 -5.14 -9.29
C GLY A 162 25.20 -6.03 -9.32
N LEU A 163 25.09 -7.29 -8.89
CA LEU A 163 26.19 -8.27 -8.96
C LEU A 163 26.46 -8.74 -10.40
N ILE A 164 25.40 -9.10 -11.14
CA ILE A 164 25.53 -9.61 -12.51
C ILE A 164 25.82 -8.47 -13.50
N PHE A 165 25.22 -7.29 -13.29
CA PHE A 165 25.28 -6.16 -14.20
C PHE A 165 25.73 -4.87 -13.50
N PRO A 166 26.99 -4.82 -13.02
CA PRO A 166 27.45 -3.70 -12.21
C PRO A 166 27.54 -2.38 -12.98
N CYS A 167 27.57 -2.37 -14.33
CA CYS A 167 27.55 -1.12 -15.11
C CYS A 167 26.12 -0.64 -15.45
N LYS A 168 25.05 -1.27 -14.93
CA LYS A 168 23.67 -0.87 -15.29
C LYS A 168 23.16 0.32 -14.45
N PRO A 169 22.68 1.40 -15.09
CA PRO A 169 21.97 2.46 -14.39
C PRO A 169 20.66 1.94 -13.77
N PRO A 170 20.17 2.52 -12.66
CA PRO A 170 20.72 3.60 -11.86
C PRO A 170 21.39 3.05 -10.59
N LEU A 171 21.95 1.83 -10.67
CA LEU A 171 22.48 1.13 -9.51
C LEU A 171 23.77 1.82 -9.02
N LEU A 172 23.99 1.82 -7.71
CA LEU A 172 25.20 2.30 -7.03
C LEU A 172 26.47 1.68 -7.63
N SER A 173 26.38 0.41 -8.02
CA SER A 173 27.45 -0.28 -8.75
C SER A 173 27.90 0.49 -9.99
N SER A 174 26.97 0.93 -10.86
CA SER A 174 27.34 1.62 -12.10
C SER A 174 28.12 2.91 -11.84
N LEU A 175 27.76 3.59 -10.76
CA LEU A 175 28.34 4.85 -10.34
C LEU A 175 29.77 4.69 -9.86
N VAL A 176 29.95 3.76 -8.90
CA VAL A 176 31.25 3.49 -8.29
C VAL A 176 32.21 2.94 -9.35
N TYR A 177 31.73 2.08 -10.25
CA TYR A 177 32.56 1.54 -11.31
C TYR A 177 32.96 2.56 -12.37
N THR A 178 32.06 3.44 -12.82
CA THR A 178 32.42 4.51 -13.75
C THR A 178 33.40 5.51 -13.12
N ALA A 179 33.29 5.79 -11.83
CA ALA A 179 34.20 6.70 -11.13
C ALA A 179 35.60 6.12 -10.91
N ILE A 180 35.69 4.82 -10.57
CA ILE A 180 36.96 4.17 -10.22
C ILE A 180 37.68 3.61 -11.46
N SER A 181 36.93 3.03 -12.39
CA SER A 181 37.47 2.38 -13.59
C SER A 181 37.07 3.20 -14.80
N GLN A 182 38.00 3.98 -15.34
CA GLN A 182 37.82 4.77 -16.58
C GLN A 182 37.36 3.94 -17.79
N ASN A 183 37.37 2.61 -17.67
CA ASN A 183 36.90 1.68 -18.67
C ASN A 183 35.90 0.68 -18.04
N CYS A 184 34.61 1.03 -17.92
CA CYS A 184 33.53 0.03 -17.83
C CYS A 184 33.46 -0.66 -19.20
N ARG A 185 34.49 -1.46 -19.55
CA ARG A 185 34.39 -2.33 -20.73
C ARG A 185 33.24 -3.31 -20.45
N PRO A 186 32.38 -3.61 -21.44
CA PRO A 186 31.42 -4.70 -21.31
C PRO A 186 32.24 -5.97 -21.02
N TRP A 187 32.26 -6.37 -19.75
CA TRP A 187 33.10 -7.47 -19.29
C TRP A 187 32.69 -8.73 -20.05
N ARG A 188 33.68 -9.46 -20.59
CA ARG A 188 33.45 -10.84 -21.02
C ARG A 188 32.95 -11.61 -19.81
N TYR A 189 31.82 -12.30 -19.97
CA TYR A 189 31.08 -13.03 -18.94
C TYR A 189 31.84 -14.22 -18.32
N ASP A 190 33.12 -14.39 -18.64
CA ASP A 190 33.79 -15.68 -18.53
C ASP A 190 34.27 -16.04 -17.13
N VAL A 191 34.25 -15.11 -16.16
CA VAL A 191 34.47 -15.48 -14.75
C VAL A 191 33.64 -14.58 -13.83
N ILE A 192 32.74 -15.19 -13.05
CA ILE A 192 32.09 -14.57 -11.89
C ILE A 192 33.18 -14.34 -10.83
N CYS A 193 34.01 -13.31 -11.02
CA CYS A 193 34.93 -12.87 -9.98
C CYS A 193 34.12 -12.07 -8.95
N PHE A 194 33.83 -12.74 -7.84
CA PHE A 194 33.30 -12.13 -6.61
C PHE A 194 34.37 -11.24 -5.98
N ASP A 195 34.57 -10.06 -6.56
CA ASP A 195 35.33 -9.00 -5.90
C ASP A 195 34.54 -8.56 -4.66
N LEU A 196 35.22 -8.50 -3.51
CA LEU A 196 34.66 -8.04 -2.24
C LEU A 196 33.98 -6.66 -2.39
N LYS A 197 34.50 -5.80 -3.28
CA LYS A 197 33.90 -4.50 -3.59
C LYS A 197 32.51 -4.63 -4.21
N LYS A 198 32.29 -5.57 -5.14
CA LYS A 198 30.97 -5.82 -5.76
C LYS A 198 29.97 -6.29 -4.72
N ILE A 199 30.39 -7.23 -3.88
CA ILE A 199 29.54 -7.75 -2.81
C ILE A 199 29.16 -6.63 -1.84
N ALA A 200 30.12 -5.81 -1.42
CA ALA A 200 29.85 -4.68 -0.53
C ALA A 200 28.83 -3.70 -1.13
N ILE A 201 28.99 -3.32 -2.40
CA ILE A 201 28.05 -2.40 -3.08
C ILE A 201 26.65 -3.03 -3.21
N ALA A 202 26.57 -4.29 -3.64
CA ALA A 202 25.29 -4.99 -3.77
C ALA A 202 24.58 -5.16 -2.41
N LEU A 203 25.33 -5.35 -1.32
CA LEU A 203 24.78 -5.37 0.04
C LEU A 203 24.21 -4.00 0.43
N VAL A 204 24.91 -2.90 0.11
CA VAL A 204 24.38 -1.54 0.35
C VAL A 204 23.10 -1.31 -0.44
N GLU A 205 23.06 -1.69 -1.72
CA GLU A 205 21.84 -1.61 -2.55
C GLU A 205 20.71 -2.45 -1.98
N PHE A 206 21.01 -3.67 -1.53
CA PHE A 206 20.05 -4.54 -0.84
C PHE A 206 19.47 -3.85 0.39
N PHE A 207 20.31 -3.27 1.26
CA PHE A 207 19.85 -2.62 2.48
C PHE A 207 18.98 -1.39 2.20
N ILE A 208 19.38 -0.52 1.27
CA ILE A 208 18.60 0.67 0.88
C ILE A 208 17.26 0.24 0.31
N SER A 209 17.27 -0.71 -0.65
CA SER A 209 16.06 -1.24 -1.26
C SER A 209 15.16 -1.89 -0.21
N LYS A 210 15.70 -2.76 0.65
CA LYS A 210 14.95 -3.46 1.71
C LYS A 210 14.29 -2.49 2.68
N GLN A 211 14.99 -1.45 3.12
CA GLN A 211 14.40 -0.43 3.98
C GLN A 211 13.30 0.36 3.26
N GLY A 212 13.52 0.71 1.99
CA GLY A 212 12.53 1.36 1.14
C GLY A 212 11.26 0.53 0.99
N THR A 213 11.38 -0.75 0.61
CA THR A 213 10.24 -1.63 0.35
C THR A 213 9.47 -1.93 1.64
N VAL A 214 10.16 -2.25 2.73
CA VAL A 214 9.51 -2.48 4.04
C VAL A 214 8.82 -1.20 4.53
N THR A 215 9.38 -0.02 4.34
CA THR A 215 8.70 1.20 4.81
C THR A 215 7.52 1.56 3.91
N GLY A 216 7.71 1.48 2.59
CA GLY A 216 6.66 1.75 1.60
C GLY A 216 5.44 0.85 1.78
N MET A 217 5.65 -0.47 1.90
CA MET A 217 4.56 -1.43 2.08
C MET A 217 3.84 -1.25 3.43
N HIS A 218 4.51 -0.79 4.47
CA HIS A 218 3.88 -0.55 5.76
C HIS A 218 2.81 0.54 5.63
N TYR A 219 3.18 1.65 5.02
CA TYR A 219 2.26 2.79 4.85
C TYR A 219 1.22 2.52 3.77
N ALA A 220 1.61 1.95 2.63
CA ALA A 220 0.71 1.69 1.51
C ALA A 220 -0.27 0.54 1.80
N VAL A 221 0.24 -0.64 2.18
CA VAL A 221 -0.59 -1.84 2.34
C VAL A 221 -1.14 -1.94 3.75
N HIS A 222 -0.26 -1.95 4.77
CA HIS A 222 -0.68 -2.26 6.13
C HIS A 222 -1.45 -1.13 6.82
N SER A 223 -1.23 0.11 6.42
CA SER A 223 -1.89 1.27 7.01
C SER A 223 -3.06 1.73 6.15
N LEU A 224 -2.79 2.07 4.89
CA LEU A 224 -3.80 2.62 3.98
C LEU A 224 -4.81 1.55 3.51
N VAL A 225 -4.36 0.50 2.83
CA VAL A 225 -5.28 -0.53 2.26
C VAL A 225 -6.07 -1.24 3.37
N ASN A 226 -5.39 -1.73 4.41
CA ASN A 226 -6.06 -2.38 5.53
C ASN A 226 -7.04 -1.46 6.26
N GLY A 227 -6.72 -0.16 6.40
CA GLY A 227 -7.63 0.82 6.97
C GLY A 227 -8.93 0.96 6.17
N ILE A 228 -8.81 1.07 4.84
CA ILE A 228 -9.95 1.17 3.92
C ILE A 228 -10.79 -0.11 3.94
N ILE A 229 -10.15 -1.27 3.91
CA ILE A 229 -10.82 -2.57 4.01
C ILE A 229 -11.57 -2.69 5.33
N TYR A 230 -10.94 -2.33 6.45
CA TYR A 230 -11.55 -2.39 7.77
C TYR A 230 -12.80 -1.52 7.84
N LEU A 231 -12.74 -0.30 7.33
CA LEU A 231 -13.90 0.59 7.20
C LEU A 231 -15.00 -0.03 6.31
N THR A 232 -14.61 -0.67 5.20
CA THR A 232 -15.52 -1.38 4.29
C THR A 232 -16.23 -2.55 4.97
N ILE A 233 -15.55 -3.30 5.84
CA ILE A 233 -16.16 -4.39 6.59
C ILE A 233 -17.14 -3.82 7.62
N LYS A 234 -16.74 -2.81 8.40
CA LYS A 234 -17.60 -2.19 9.40
C LYS A 234 -18.90 -1.67 8.81
N ILE A 235 -18.87 -1.06 7.62
CA ILE A 235 -20.09 -0.61 6.97
C ILE A 235 -21.00 -1.74 6.48
N ASN A 236 -20.43 -2.86 6.02
CA ASN A 236 -21.25 -4.01 5.63
C ASN A 236 -21.95 -4.64 6.84
N LEU A 237 -21.32 -4.61 8.02
CA LEU A 237 -21.92 -5.06 9.28
C LEU A 237 -23.07 -4.14 9.74
N LEU A 238 -23.13 -2.88 9.29
CA LEU A 238 -24.27 -1.99 9.60
C LEU A 238 -25.56 -2.45 8.92
N LYS A 239 -25.48 -3.19 7.81
CA LYS A 239 -26.68 -3.66 7.09
C LYS A 239 -27.49 -4.68 7.89
N THR A 240 -26.87 -5.34 8.87
CA THR A 240 -27.52 -6.34 9.72
C THR A 240 -27.90 -5.84 11.09
N ARG A 241 -27.55 -4.59 11.44
CA ARG A 241 -28.00 -3.98 12.71
C ARG A 241 -29.37 -3.36 12.51
N GLY A 242 -30.33 -3.73 13.35
CA GLY A 242 -31.72 -3.23 13.34
C GLY A 242 -31.88 -1.86 14.00
N ALA A 243 -32.58 -1.80 15.14
CA ALA A 243 -32.97 -0.53 15.79
C ALA A 243 -31.78 0.39 16.18
N ASP A 244 -30.59 -0.17 16.47
CA ASP A 244 -29.38 0.58 16.87
C ASP A 244 -28.49 1.02 15.70
N ALA A 245 -28.96 0.88 14.46
CA ALA A 245 -28.13 1.10 13.28
C ALA A 245 -27.62 2.55 13.14
N VAL A 246 -28.33 3.53 13.70
CA VAL A 246 -27.89 4.94 13.70
C VAL A 246 -26.67 5.15 14.60
N ARG A 247 -26.68 4.60 15.82
CA ARG A 247 -25.53 4.69 16.73
C ARG A 247 -24.32 3.98 16.12
N ALA A 248 -24.52 2.78 15.59
CA ALA A 248 -23.48 2.04 14.91
C ALA A 248 -22.93 2.81 13.68
N PHE A 249 -23.78 3.48 12.90
CA PHE A 249 -23.32 4.33 11.79
C PHE A 249 -22.46 5.50 12.26
N ARG A 250 -22.78 6.12 13.42
CA ARG A 250 -21.95 7.18 14.03
C ARG A 250 -20.58 6.66 14.44
N GLU A 251 -20.48 5.45 14.98
CA GLU A 251 -19.18 4.82 15.28
C GLU A 251 -18.33 4.67 14.01
N VAL A 252 -18.96 4.24 12.91
CA VAL A 252 -18.27 4.11 11.61
C VAL A 252 -17.88 5.48 11.04
N GLN A 253 -18.65 6.55 11.28
CA GLN A 253 -18.25 7.93 10.94
C GLN A 253 -17.04 8.41 11.74
N VAL A 254 -16.94 8.05 13.02
CA VAL A 254 -15.75 8.36 13.83
C VAL A 254 -14.53 7.64 13.25
N LEU A 255 -14.68 6.37 12.87
CA LEU A 255 -13.63 5.60 12.21
C LEU A 255 -13.23 6.19 10.86
N GLU A 256 -14.19 6.62 10.03
CA GLU A 256 -13.94 7.33 8.77
C GLU A 256 -13.12 8.61 9.01
N ASN A 257 -13.52 9.43 9.98
CA ASN A 257 -12.83 10.68 10.30
C ASN A 257 -11.41 10.42 10.81
N PHE A 258 -11.24 9.42 11.66
CA PHE A 258 -9.94 8.98 12.14
C PHE A 258 -9.06 8.50 10.97
N LEU A 259 -9.58 7.62 10.11
CA LEU A 259 -8.86 7.14 8.93
C LEU A 259 -8.46 8.29 8.00
N ASN A 260 -9.39 9.21 7.67
CA ASN A 260 -9.12 10.38 6.86
C ASN A 260 -8.05 11.30 7.47
N THR A 261 -8.04 11.48 8.79
CA THR A 261 -7.00 12.29 9.46
C THR A 261 -5.60 11.74 9.20
N ASN A 262 -5.47 10.41 9.15
CA ASN A 262 -4.19 9.72 8.93
C ASN A 262 -3.80 9.63 7.44
N ILE A 263 -4.76 9.46 6.53
CA ILE A 263 -4.45 9.18 5.11
C ILE A 263 -4.62 10.38 4.18
N ARG A 264 -5.54 11.32 4.46
CA ARG A 264 -5.99 12.35 3.49
C ARG A 264 -4.88 13.28 3.02
N ARG A 265 -3.98 13.67 3.91
CA ARG A 265 -2.96 14.69 3.63
C ARG A 265 -1.72 14.14 2.94
N ARG A 266 -1.36 12.88 3.20
CA ARG A 266 -0.09 12.29 2.76
C ARG A 266 -0.27 10.99 2.01
N LEU A 267 -0.72 9.93 2.70
CA LEU A 267 -0.70 8.58 2.15
C LEU A 267 -1.57 8.44 0.91
N PHE A 268 -2.79 9.00 0.96
CA PHE A 268 -3.75 8.88 -0.13
C PHE A 268 -3.34 9.70 -1.38
N PRO A 269 -2.95 10.98 -1.27
CA PRO A 269 -2.44 11.72 -2.43
C PRO A 269 -1.19 11.09 -3.05
N ILE A 270 -0.24 10.60 -2.23
CA ILE A 270 0.96 9.92 -2.72
C ILE A 270 0.59 8.65 -3.47
N SER A 271 -0.31 7.82 -2.92
CA SER A 271 -0.74 6.60 -3.61
C SER A 271 -1.45 6.89 -4.93
N MET A 272 -2.30 7.92 -4.97
CA MET A 272 -3.08 8.26 -6.17
C MET A 272 -2.27 8.94 -7.27
N SER A 273 -1.08 9.48 -6.94
CA SER A 273 -0.20 10.13 -7.90
C SER A 273 0.94 9.22 -8.33
N VAL A 274 1.71 8.70 -7.37
CA VAL A 274 2.97 8.02 -7.65
C VAL A 274 2.75 6.60 -8.16
N ILE A 275 1.78 5.86 -7.61
CA ILE A 275 1.58 4.44 -8.00
C ILE A 275 1.11 4.32 -9.46
N PRO A 276 0.15 5.13 -9.96
CA PRO A 276 -0.18 5.17 -11.39
C PRO A 276 1.03 5.47 -12.30
N ILE A 277 1.89 6.42 -11.90
CA ILE A 277 3.12 6.74 -12.65
C ILE A 277 4.03 5.51 -12.73
N VAL A 278 4.28 4.84 -11.59
CA VAL A 278 5.05 3.59 -11.58
C VAL A 278 4.40 2.53 -12.47
N GLN A 279 3.08 2.35 -12.41
CA GLN A 279 2.36 1.39 -13.25
C GLN A 279 2.55 1.67 -14.75
N ILE A 280 2.47 2.94 -15.17
CA ILE A 280 2.67 3.36 -16.57
C ILE A 280 4.10 3.02 -17.04
N PHE A 281 5.12 3.46 -16.29
CA PHE A 281 6.50 3.27 -16.70
C PHE A 281 6.93 1.80 -16.68
N VAL A 282 6.50 1.04 -15.66
CA VAL A 282 6.78 -0.41 -15.59
C VAL A 282 6.07 -1.13 -16.74
N GLY A 283 4.80 -0.81 -17.01
CA GLY A 283 4.04 -1.40 -18.12
C GLY A 283 4.68 -1.12 -19.48
N PHE A 284 5.12 0.12 -19.70
CA PHE A 284 5.85 0.52 -20.90
C PHE A 284 7.17 -0.26 -21.05
N ALA A 285 7.96 -0.38 -19.98
CA ALA A 285 9.20 -1.14 -20.02
C ALA A 285 8.97 -2.62 -20.35
N ILE A 286 8.01 -3.28 -19.68
CA ILE A 286 7.67 -4.69 -19.94
C ILE A 286 7.36 -4.91 -21.42
N LEU A 287 6.52 -4.05 -22.00
CA LEU A 287 6.13 -4.17 -23.41
C LEU A 287 7.30 -3.90 -24.35
N LYS A 288 8.20 -2.96 -24.02
CA LYS A 288 9.40 -2.68 -24.83
C LYS A 288 10.38 -3.85 -24.80
N MET A 289 10.68 -4.40 -23.62
CA MET A 289 11.56 -5.57 -23.47
C MET A 289 10.98 -6.84 -24.12
N ALA A 290 9.65 -6.97 -24.17
CA ALA A 290 9.00 -8.12 -24.81
C ALA A 290 9.16 -8.14 -26.34
N HIS A 291 9.51 -7.01 -26.96
CA HIS A 291 9.76 -6.90 -28.40
C HIS A 291 11.25 -7.04 -28.77
N GLU A 292 12.16 -7.20 -27.81
CA GLU A 292 13.57 -7.41 -28.08
C GLU A 292 13.88 -8.89 -28.34
N ASP A 293 14.79 -9.17 -29.29
CA ASP A 293 15.16 -10.54 -29.70
C ASP A 293 15.75 -11.39 -28.55
N SER A 294 16.27 -10.74 -27.50
CA SER A 294 16.88 -11.40 -26.35
C SER A 294 16.16 -11.07 -25.04
N ILE A 295 15.14 -11.86 -24.72
CA ILE A 295 14.34 -11.66 -23.50
C ILE A 295 15.19 -11.96 -22.26
N ASN A 296 15.47 -10.92 -21.47
CA ASN A 296 16.08 -11.09 -20.16
C ASN A 296 15.00 -11.44 -19.11
N PHE A 297 14.79 -12.74 -18.89
CA PHE A 297 13.76 -13.26 -17.97
C PHE A 297 13.88 -12.70 -16.54
N LEU A 298 15.10 -12.41 -16.05
CA LEU A 298 15.31 -11.83 -14.73
C LEU A 298 14.67 -10.44 -14.62
N LYS A 299 14.92 -9.57 -15.61
CA LYS A 299 14.31 -8.23 -15.66
C LYS A 299 12.81 -8.30 -15.85
N LEU A 300 12.35 -9.13 -16.79
CA LEU A 300 10.93 -9.31 -17.06
C LEU A 300 10.18 -9.78 -15.80
N GLY A 301 10.76 -10.74 -15.06
CA GLY A 301 10.20 -11.21 -13.79
C GLY A 301 10.17 -10.12 -12.71
N MET A 302 11.26 -9.34 -12.57
CA MET A 302 11.33 -8.23 -11.60
C MET A 302 10.28 -7.15 -11.89
N PHE A 303 10.22 -6.67 -13.14
CA PHE A 303 9.27 -5.63 -13.54
C PHE A 303 7.83 -6.15 -13.56
N GLY A 304 7.60 -7.39 -14.02
CA GLY A 304 6.29 -8.02 -13.99
C GLY A 304 5.73 -8.16 -12.57
N LEU A 305 6.59 -8.51 -11.61
CA LEU A 305 6.21 -8.59 -10.20
C LEU A 305 5.80 -7.22 -9.65
N VAL A 306 6.57 -6.17 -9.92
CA VAL A 306 6.24 -4.79 -9.52
C VAL A 306 4.93 -4.34 -10.19
N TYR A 307 4.76 -4.59 -11.50
CA TYR A 307 3.55 -4.23 -12.25
C TYR A 307 2.30 -4.87 -11.64
N LEU A 308 2.37 -6.18 -11.37
CA LEU A 308 1.26 -6.93 -10.77
C LEU A 308 0.89 -6.36 -9.40
N GLU A 309 1.89 -6.01 -8.57
CA GLU A 309 1.64 -5.42 -7.27
C GLU A 309 0.96 -4.06 -7.36
N VAL A 310 1.47 -3.14 -8.18
CA VAL A 310 0.88 -1.78 -8.31
C VAL A 310 -0.52 -1.82 -8.91
N LEU A 311 -0.76 -2.74 -9.86
CA LEU A 311 -2.08 -2.97 -10.43
C LEU A 311 -3.07 -3.45 -9.36
N LEU A 312 -2.70 -4.49 -8.60
CA LEU A 312 -3.56 -5.02 -7.55
C LEU A 312 -3.79 -4.02 -6.42
N PHE A 313 -2.77 -3.25 -6.05
CA PHE A 313 -2.89 -2.16 -5.10
C PHE A 313 -3.97 -1.16 -5.56
N ASN A 314 -3.85 -0.65 -6.80
CA ASN A 314 -4.78 0.35 -7.33
C ASN A 314 -6.21 -0.20 -7.40
N LEU A 315 -6.38 -1.44 -7.86
CA LEU A 315 -7.69 -2.08 -7.93
C LEU A 315 -8.30 -2.27 -6.55
N ILE A 316 -7.56 -2.81 -5.58
CA ILE A 316 -8.09 -3.12 -4.24
C ILE A 316 -8.37 -1.85 -3.45
N ALA A 317 -7.39 -0.93 -3.37
CA ALA A 317 -7.47 0.27 -2.55
C ALA A 317 -8.63 1.17 -3.00
N VAL A 318 -8.67 1.48 -4.30
CA VAL A 318 -9.64 2.44 -4.84
C VAL A 318 -11.03 1.81 -4.94
N SER A 319 -11.15 0.52 -5.29
CA SER A 319 -12.46 -0.16 -5.31
C SER A 319 -13.05 -0.32 -3.91
N ALA A 320 -12.22 -0.62 -2.90
CA ALA A 320 -12.69 -0.67 -1.51
C ALA A 320 -13.17 0.72 -1.06
N ALA A 321 -12.43 1.78 -1.42
CA ALA A 321 -12.82 3.15 -1.12
C ALA A 321 -14.15 3.56 -1.79
N ALA A 322 -14.30 3.25 -3.08
CA ALA A 322 -15.55 3.42 -3.81
C ALA A 322 -16.72 2.66 -3.16
N LYS A 323 -16.46 1.44 -2.68
CA LYS A 323 -17.46 0.60 -2.01
C LYS A 323 -17.91 1.19 -0.68
N VAL A 324 -17.04 1.85 0.08
CA VAL A 324 -17.40 2.57 1.32
C VAL A 324 -18.44 3.66 1.01
N PHE A 325 -18.18 4.49 0.00
CA PHE A 325 -19.11 5.54 -0.41
C PHE A 325 -20.46 4.98 -0.87
N ASN A 326 -20.44 4.03 -1.80
CA ASN A 326 -21.67 3.45 -2.35
C ASN A 326 -22.50 2.72 -1.29
N SER A 327 -21.84 1.97 -0.40
CA SER A 327 -22.52 1.21 0.66
C SER A 327 -23.14 2.15 1.69
N SER A 328 -22.44 3.23 2.06
CA SER A 328 -22.99 4.22 3.01
C SER A 328 -24.15 5.01 2.41
N ALA A 329 -24.04 5.42 1.15
CA ALA A 329 -25.11 6.12 0.45
C ALA A 329 -26.34 5.24 0.27
N SER A 330 -26.14 3.97 -0.11
CA SER A 330 -27.22 2.98 -0.25
C SER A 330 -27.92 2.73 1.09
N TRP A 331 -27.15 2.53 2.17
CA TRP A 331 -27.71 2.34 3.50
C TRP A 331 -28.53 3.56 3.95
N LEU A 332 -28.01 4.78 3.78
CA LEU A 332 -28.74 6.01 4.11
C LEU A 332 -30.01 6.19 3.29
N ARG A 333 -30.04 5.76 2.02
CA ARG A 333 -31.25 5.76 1.20
C ARG A 333 -32.25 4.72 1.70
N GLY A 334 -31.82 3.50 2.03
CA GLY A 334 -32.70 2.45 2.56
C GLY A 334 -33.35 2.86 3.89
N VAL A 335 -32.57 3.51 4.77
CA VAL A 335 -33.08 4.07 6.03
C VAL A 335 -34.12 5.18 5.80
N LYS A 336 -34.05 5.92 4.69
CA LYS A 336 -35.06 6.90 4.30
C LYS A 336 -36.29 6.25 3.64
N GLY A 337 -36.09 5.21 2.82
CA GLY A 337 -37.12 4.53 2.03
C GLY A 337 -38.04 3.62 2.85
N ASN A 338 -37.48 2.79 3.75
CA ASN A 338 -38.25 1.86 4.58
C ASN A 338 -39.14 2.55 5.63
N ARG A 339 -39.11 3.89 5.72
CA ARG A 339 -39.91 4.68 6.67
C ARG A 339 -41.16 5.31 6.06
N ALA A 340 -41.36 5.18 4.74
CA ALA A 340 -42.57 5.67 4.07
C ALA A 340 -43.76 4.69 4.18
N VAL A 341 -43.52 3.46 4.66
CA VAL A 341 -44.52 2.38 4.69
C VAL A 341 -44.64 1.86 6.12
N GLY A 342 -45.68 2.26 6.85
CA GLY A 342 -46.13 1.56 8.07
C GLY A 342 -45.84 2.18 9.44
N ILE A 343 -45.92 3.51 9.63
CA ILE A 343 -45.79 4.11 10.98
C ILE A 343 -47.18 4.19 11.66
N GLU A 344 -47.39 3.39 12.70
CA GLU A 344 -48.46 3.56 13.70
C GLU A 344 -48.23 4.82 14.57
N GLU A 345 -49.32 5.49 14.97
CA GLU A 345 -49.32 6.82 15.62
C GLU A 345 -48.50 6.93 16.93
N ARG A 346 -48.26 5.83 17.65
CA ARG A 346 -47.48 5.86 18.92
C ARG A 346 -45.97 6.01 18.73
N ASP A 347 -45.44 5.74 17.55
CA ASP A 347 -43.99 5.83 17.29
C ASP A 347 -43.54 7.20 16.74
N VAL A 348 -44.46 8.16 16.59
CA VAL A 348 -44.20 9.45 15.91
C VAL A 348 -43.12 10.30 16.59
N ALA A 349 -43.09 10.36 17.93
CA ALA A 349 -42.08 11.15 18.64
C ALA A 349 -40.67 10.53 18.54
N ARG A 350 -40.58 9.21 18.68
CA ARG A 350 -39.31 8.45 18.55
C ARG A 350 -38.82 8.48 17.11
N ASP A 351 -39.73 8.45 16.15
CA ASP A 351 -39.41 8.58 14.73
C ASP A 351 -38.91 9.99 14.37
N LYS A 352 -39.46 11.07 14.97
CA LYS A 352 -38.93 12.45 14.78
C LYS A 352 -37.44 12.55 15.16
N VAL A 353 -37.03 11.97 16.29
CA VAL A 353 -35.61 11.95 16.72
C VAL A 353 -34.76 11.11 15.76
N LYS A 354 -35.20 9.89 15.43
CA LYS A 354 -34.52 9.03 14.45
C LYS A 354 -34.43 9.66 13.05
N ARG A 355 -35.41 10.50 12.67
CA ARG A 355 -35.44 11.25 11.40
C ARG A 355 -34.39 12.34 11.41
N ARG A 356 -34.32 13.14 12.48
CA ARG A 356 -33.28 14.17 12.63
C ARG A 356 -31.89 13.54 12.64
N ALA A 357 -31.72 12.42 13.35
CA ALA A 357 -30.46 11.70 13.38
C ALA A 357 -30.06 11.15 12.00
N GLY A 358 -30.98 10.51 11.26
CA GLY A 358 -30.72 10.04 9.90
C GLY A 358 -30.40 11.17 8.91
N LYS A 359 -31.09 12.32 9.02
CA LYS A 359 -30.80 13.51 8.19
C LYS A 359 -29.44 14.12 8.48
N SER A 360 -28.96 14.01 9.72
CA SER A 360 -27.64 14.51 10.12
C SER A 360 -26.48 13.60 9.67
N CYS A 361 -26.77 12.37 9.21
CA CYS A 361 -25.76 11.46 8.70
C CYS A 361 -25.47 11.73 7.22
N ARG A 362 -24.20 11.93 6.89
CA ARG A 362 -23.70 11.99 5.51
C ARG A 362 -23.13 10.64 5.08
N PRO A 363 -23.16 10.30 3.77
CA PRO A 363 -22.39 9.18 3.24
C PRO A 363 -20.91 9.32 3.64
N LEU A 364 -20.29 8.19 3.97
CA LEU A 364 -18.87 8.14 4.31
C LEU A 364 -18.04 8.40 3.05
N ARG A 365 -17.01 9.22 3.14
CA ARG A 365 -16.16 9.63 2.02
C ARG A 365 -14.70 9.52 2.41
N LEU A 366 -13.93 8.72 1.68
CA LEU A 366 -12.47 8.76 1.80
C LEU A 366 -11.96 9.93 0.98
N GLN A 367 -11.36 10.87 1.69
CA GLN A 367 -10.96 12.16 1.14
C GLN A 367 -9.51 12.13 0.67
N PHE A 368 -9.24 12.86 -0.40
CA PHE A 368 -7.90 13.16 -0.88
C PHE A 368 -7.82 14.62 -1.28
N GLY A 369 -7.07 15.41 -0.53
CA GLY A 369 -7.17 16.87 -0.60
C GLY A 369 -8.61 17.35 -0.33
N ASN A 370 -9.19 18.05 -1.31
CA ASN A 370 -10.57 18.54 -1.27
C ASN A 370 -11.58 17.61 -1.99
N ASN A 371 -11.10 16.52 -2.60
CA ASN A 371 -11.91 15.56 -3.34
C ASN A 371 -12.16 14.28 -2.53
N PHE A 372 -12.97 13.37 -3.06
CA PHE A 372 -13.22 12.06 -2.49
C PHE A 372 -13.30 10.99 -3.57
N VAL A 373 -13.04 9.73 -3.21
CA VAL A 373 -13.13 8.61 -4.15
C VAL A 373 -14.58 8.22 -4.37
N ASP A 374 -14.98 8.23 -5.64
CA ASP A 374 -16.31 7.85 -6.10
C ASP A 374 -16.32 6.45 -6.73
N ARG A 375 -17.44 6.06 -7.35
CA ARG A 375 -17.61 4.75 -7.98
C ARG A 375 -16.73 4.56 -9.23
N LEU A 376 -16.43 5.62 -9.97
CA LEU A 376 -15.77 5.57 -11.27
C LEU A 376 -14.25 5.74 -11.16
N THR A 377 -13.78 6.31 -10.06
CA THR A 377 -12.36 6.57 -9.79
C THR A 377 -11.44 5.36 -10.07
N PRO A 378 -11.75 4.11 -9.65
CA PRO A 378 -10.87 2.97 -9.97
C PRO A 378 -10.73 2.74 -11.48
N LEU A 379 -11.83 2.86 -12.23
CA LEU A 379 -11.85 2.64 -13.68
C LEU A 379 -11.07 3.76 -14.39
N VAL A 380 -11.29 5.01 -13.99
CA VAL A 380 -10.60 6.18 -14.55
C VAL A 380 -9.09 6.09 -14.36
N ILE A 381 -8.61 5.62 -13.18
CA ILE A 381 -7.17 5.45 -12.94
C ILE A 381 -6.58 4.36 -13.85
N GLN A 382 -7.27 3.23 -14.00
CA GLN A 382 -6.76 2.13 -14.83
C GLN A 382 -6.79 2.48 -16.32
N GLU A 383 -7.85 3.14 -16.78
CA GLU A 383 -7.95 3.70 -18.12
C GLU A 383 -6.80 4.69 -18.37
N PHE A 384 -6.58 5.63 -17.45
CA PHE A 384 -5.45 6.56 -17.53
C PHE A 384 -4.10 5.82 -17.65
N CYS A 385 -3.84 4.83 -16.80
CA CYS A 385 -2.60 4.06 -16.85
C CYS A 385 -2.44 3.32 -18.19
N ALA A 386 -3.49 2.68 -18.69
CA ALA A 386 -3.47 1.94 -19.94
C ALA A 386 -3.26 2.86 -21.15
N VAL A 387 -4.00 3.97 -21.23
CA VAL A 387 -3.89 4.95 -22.31
C VAL A 387 -2.49 5.55 -22.35
N GLN A 388 -1.96 6.01 -21.20
CA GLN A 388 -0.61 6.60 -21.15
C GLN A 388 0.48 5.59 -21.52
N THR A 389 0.34 4.33 -21.08
CA THR A 389 1.27 3.25 -21.49
C THR A 389 1.24 3.06 -23.01
N MET A 390 0.06 3.01 -23.62
CA MET A 390 -0.08 2.88 -25.08
C MET A 390 0.47 4.10 -25.83
N SER A 391 0.22 5.31 -25.33
CA SER A 391 0.79 6.54 -25.90
C SER A 391 2.32 6.51 -25.90
N LEU A 392 2.95 6.07 -24.80
CA LEU A 392 4.42 5.93 -24.75
C LEU A 392 4.94 4.90 -25.76
N ILE A 393 4.21 3.79 -25.98
CA ILE A 393 4.58 2.79 -26.98
C ILE A 393 4.52 3.37 -28.39
N LEU A 394 3.45 4.09 -28.71
CA LEU A 394 3.28 4.74 -30.02
C LEU A 394 4.34 5.81 -30.28
N LEU A 395 4.73 6.58 -29.26
CA LEU A 395 5.81 7.56 -29.35
C LEU A 395 7.22 6.95 -29.43
N SER A 396 7.37 5.67 -29.08
CA SER A 396 8.66 4.95 -29.10
C SER A 396 8.95 4.21 -30.40
N LYS A 397 8.02 4.28 -31.36
CA LYS A 397 8.21 3.86 -32.75
C LYS A 397 8.87 5.00 -33.52
#